data_AF-A0A349YS81-F1
#
_entry.id   AF-A0A349YS81-F1
#
_cell.length_a   1.000
_cell.length_b   1.000
_cell.length_c   1.000
_cell.angle_alpha   90.00
_cell.angle_beta   90.00
_cell.angle_gamma   90.00
#
_symmetry.space_group_name_H-M   'P 1'
#
loop_
_entity.id
_entity.type
_entity.pdbx_description
1 polymer ?
#
loop_
_entity_poly.entity_id
_entity_poly.type
_entity_poly.pdbx_seq_one_letter_code
_entity_poly.pdbx_strand_id
1 'polypeptide(L)' 'MIDERFQGKGYAPQILDEVMKLVRTYPYGPAEYIWLSYEPENIHGKNIYRKYGFRENGEMCDDEIITEGVRCRYVLE' A
#
# COMPACT_ATOMS: atom_id res chain seq x y z
N MET A 1 -1.11 11.09 3.24
CA MET A 1 -0.44 12.00 2.28
C MET A 1 0.81 12.59 2.91
N ILE A 2 1.88 12.75 2.14
CA ILE A 2 3.10 13.48 2.55
C ILE A 2 2.97 14.90 2.01
N ASP A 3 3.11 15.90 2.88
CA ASP A 3 3.11 17.30 2.48
C ASP A 3 4.16 17.55 1.38
N GLU A 4 3.81 18.36 0.38
CA GLU A 4 4.62 18.60 -0.81
C GLU A 4 6.07 18.98 -0.49
N ARG A 5 6.30 19.75 0.58
CA ARG A 5 7.64 20.18 1.03
C ARG A 5 8.53 19.01 1.45
N PHE A 6 7.95 17.84 1.66
CA PHE A 6 8.61 16.62 2.08
C PHE A 6 8.56 15.51 1.02
N GLN A 7 7.90 15.73 -0.13
CA GLN A 7 7.92 14.78 -1.24
C GLN A 7 9.29 14.74 -1.91
N GLY A 8 9.57 13.65 -2.67
CA GLY A 8 10.86 13.46 -3.35
C GLY A 8 12.05 13.14 -2.44
N LYS A 9 11.88 13.13 -1.12
CA LYS A 9 12.95 12.87 -0.12
C LYS A 9 13.10 11.41 0.31
N GLY A 10 12.35 10.49 -0.31
CA GLY A 10 12.43 9.06 -0.02
C GLY A 10 11.62 8.59 1.20
N TYR A 11 10.76 9.43 1.77
CA TYR A 11 9.94 9.05 2.93
C TYR A 11 8.86 8.00 2.64
N ALA A 12 8.29 7.99 1.43
CA ALA A 12 7.21 7.06 1.10
C ALA A 12 7.65 5.57 1.23
N PRO A 13 8.79 5.14 0.68
CA PRO A 13 9.34 3.81 0.96
C PRO A 13 9.54 3.53 2.46
N GLN A 14 10.12 4.48 3.22
CA GLN A 14 10.36 4.29 4.66
C GLN A 14 9.05 4.10 5.44
N ILE A 15 8.01 4.87 5.11
CA ILE A 15 6.69 4.73 5.71
C ILE A 15 6.10 3.36 5.37
N LEU A 16 6.18 2.95 4.10
CA LEU A 16 5.65 1.64 3.69
C LEU A 16 6.42 0.49 4.34
N ASP A 17 7.73 0.59 4.53
CA ASP A 17 8.51 -0.41 5.28
C ASP A 17 7.98 -0.58 6.71
N GLU A 18 7.72 0.52 7.41
CA GLU A 18 7.16 0.48 8.78
C GLU A 18 5.71 -0.03 8.80
N VAL A 19 4.88 0.38 7.84
CA VAL A 19 3.52 -0.17 7.69
C VAL A 19 3.59 -1.69 7.48
N MET A 20 4.48 -2.17 6.61
CA MET A 20 4.66 -3.60 6.34
C MET A 20 5.14 -4.38 7.56
N LYS A 21 6.01 -3.79 8.40
CA LYS A 21 6.39 -4.39 9.68
C LYS A 21 5.19 -4.47 10.63
N LEU A 22 4.42 -3.39 10.75
CA LEU A 22 3.26 -3.32 11.62
C LEU A 22 2.19 -4.35 11.22
N VAL A 23 1.83 -4.43 9.94
CA VAL A 23 0.72 -5.32 9.52
C VAL A 23 1.05 -6.80 9.69
N ARG A 24 2.35 -7.16 9.69
CA ARG A 24 2.83 -8.53 9.94
C ARG A 24 2.73 -8.94 11.41
N THR A 25 2.51 -8.00 12.34
CA THR A 25 2.28 -8.31 13.76
C THR A 25 0.80 -8.59 14.06
N TYR A 26 -0.08 -8.54 13.06
CA TYR A 26 -1.52 -8.77 13.20
C TYR A 26 -2.18 -7.93 14.30
N PRO A 27 -1.92 -6.61 14.38
CA PRO A 27 -2.42 -5.78 15.48
C PRO A 27 -3.96 -5.73 15.53
N TYR A 28 -4.61 -6.05 14.41
CA TYR A 28 -6.07 -6.08 14.25
C TYR A 28 -6.58 -7.47 13.82
N GLY A 29 -5.77 -8.52 13.98
CA GLY A 29 -6.07 -9.87 13.51
C GLY A 29 -5.63 -10.15 12.06
N PRO A 30 -5.90 -11.36 11.55
CA PRO A 30 -5.57 -11.74 10.17
C PRO A 30 -6.38 -10.94 9.15
N ALA A 31 -5.74 -10.64 8.02
CA ALA A 31 -6.39 -9.97 6.88
C ALA A 31 -6.03 -10.72 5.59
N GLU A 32 -7.01 -10.91 4.70
CA GLU A 32 -6.73 -11.56 3.44
C GLU A 32 -5.81 -10.72 2.55
N TYR A 33 -5.97 -9.40 2.57
CA TYR A 33 -5.14 -8.43 1.88
C TYR A 33 -5.23 -7.05 2.54
N ILE A 34 -4.27 -6.18 2.21
CA ILE A 34 -4.36 -4.74 2.43
C ILE A 34 -4.63 -4.11 1.08
N TRP A 35 -5.47 -3.09 1.04
CA TRP A 35 -5.72 -2.34 -0.18
C TRP A 35 -5.62 -0.84 0.08
N LEU A 36 -5.42 -0.10 -0.99
CA LEU A 36 -5.51 1.35 -1.03
C LEU A 36 -6.02 1.78 -2.40
N SER A 37 -6.56 3.00 -2.48
CA SER A 37 -6.93 3.65 -3.72
C SER A 37 -5.98 4.82 -4.04
N TYR A 38 -5.85 5.17 -5.32
CA TYR A 38 -5.12 6.37 -5.75
C TYR A 38 -5.67 6.95 -7.06
N GLU A 39 -5.58 8.27 -7.19
CA GLU A 39 -5.91 8.99 -8.44
C GLU A 39 -5.09 8.46 -9.64
N PRO A 40 -5.70 8.23 -10.82
CA PRO A 40 -5.03 7.71 -12.01
C PRO A 40 -3.74 8.46 -12.40
N GLU A 41 -3.70 9.77 -12.17
CA GLU A 41 -2.58 10.67 -12.45
C GLU A 41 -1.40 10.48 -11.48
N ASN A 42 -1.62 9.83 -10.34
CA ASN A 42 -0.60 9.57 -9.32
C ASN A 42 0.35 8.42 -9.73
N ILE A 43 1.02 8.59 -10.87
CA ILE A 43 1.99 7.63 -11.43
C ILE A 43 3.15 7.38 -10.45
N HIS A 44 3.53 8.40 -9.66
CA HIS A 44 4.56 8.24 -8.64
C HIS A 44 4.13 7.25 -7.55
N GLY A 45 2.95 7.45 -6.96
CA GLY A 45 2.37 6.54 -5.97
C GLY A 45 2.23 5.12 -6.53
N LYS A 46 1.64 4.97 -7.71
CA LYS A 46 1.51 3.70 -8.43
C LYS A 46 2.83 2.93 -8.53
N ASN A 47 3.92 3.59 -8.92
CA ASN A 47 5.23 2.96 -9.05
C ASN A 47 5.83 2.55 -7.70
N ILE A 48 5.55 3.30 -6.63
CA ILE A 48 5.95 2.91 -5.28
C ILE A 48 5.14 1.68 -4.84
N TYR A 49 3.81 1.73 -4.90
CA TYR A 49 2.94 0.64 -4.45
C TYR A 49 3.27 -0.68 -5.18
N ARG A 50 3.52 -0.62 -6.50
CA ARG A 50 3.95 -1.78 -7.29
C ARG A 50 5.25 -2.43 -6.78
N LYS A 51 6.23 -1.63 -6.32
CA LYS A 51 7.47 -2.16 -5.72
C LYS A 51 7.23 -2.88 -4.41
N TYR A 52 6.19 -2.50 -3.67
CA TYR A 52 5.75 -3.15 -2.43
C TYR A 52 4.80 -4.34 -2.67
N GLY A 53 4.59 -4.73 -3.92
CA GLY A 53 3.82 -5.91 -4.29
C GLY A 53 2.31 -5.66 -4.43
N PHE A 54 1.86 -4.41 -4.37
CA PHE A 54 0.47 -4.07 -4.68
C PHE A 54 0.19 -4.21 -6.18
N ARG A 55 -1.02 -4.64 -6.54
CA ARG A 55 -1.49 -4.81 -7.91
C ARG A 55 -2.90 -4.24 -8.06
N GLU A 56 -3.10 -3.49 -9.13
CA GLU A 56 -4.42 -2.97 -9.53
C GLU A 56 -5.34 -4.18 -9.77
N ASN A 57 -6.52 -4.18 -9.16
CA ASN A 57 -7.48 -5.30 -9.26
C ASN A 57 -8.53 -5.08 -10.37
N GLY A 58 -8.51 -3.92 -11.03
CA GLY A 58 -9.44 -3.53 -12.09
C GLY A 58 -10.67 -2.78 -11.59
N GLU A 59 -10.80 -2.59 -10.28
CA GLU A 59 -11.89 -1.84 -9.66
C GLU A 59 -11.51 -0.37 -9.41
N MET A 60 -12.51 0.47 -9.24
CA MET A 60 -12.39 1.87 -8.87
C MET A 60 -13.27 2.18 -7.67
N CYS A 61 -12.80 3.05 -6.78
CA CYS A 61 -13.60 3.67 -5.73
C CYS A 61 -13.68 5.16 -6.04
N ASP A 62 -14.89 5.63 -6.36
CA ASP A 62 -15.08 6.95 -6.99
C ASP A 62 -14.21 7.07 -8.26
N ASP A 63 -13.33 8.08 -8.34
CA ASP A 63 -12.41 8.28 -9.45
C ASP A 63 -11.02 7.65 -9.21
N GLU A 64 -10.81 6.96 -8.08
CA GLU A 64 -9.52 6.38 -7.71
C GLU A 64 -9.40 4.89 -8.08
N ILE A 65 -8.21 4.47 -8.52
CA ILE A 65 -7.88 3.08 -8.85
C ILE A 65 -7.61 2.29 -7.56
N ILE A 66 -8.29 1.16 -7.39
CA ILE A 66 -8.01 0.24 -6.27
C ILE A 66 -6.80 -0.64 -6.60
N THR A 67 -5.90 -0.78 -5.62
CA THR A 67 -4.75 -1.69 -5.67
C THR A 67 -4.65 -2.49 -4.37
N GLU A 68 -4.44 -3.80 -4.48
CA GLU A 68 -4.39 -4.73 -3.36
C GLU A 68 -3.00 -5.39 -3.24
N GLY A 69 -2.55 -5.62 -2.01
CA GLY A 69 -1.22 -6.13 -1.71
C GLY A 69 -1.11 -6.76 -0.32
N VAL A 70 -0.14 -7.66 -0.18
CA VAL A 70 0.23 -8.39 1.05
C VAL A 70 -0.90 -9.20 1.68
N ARG A 71 -0.86 -10.52 1.47
CA ARG A 71 -1.70 -11.45 2.25
C ARG A 71 -1.15 -11.63 3.66
N CYS A 72 -1.90 -11.21 4.66
CA CYS A 72 -1.61 -11.46 6.07
C CYS A 72 -2.29 -12.77 6.51
N ARG A 73 -1.75 -13.91 6.03
CA ARG A 73 -2.20 -15.25 6.49
C ARG A 73 -1.29 -15.75 7.62
N TYR A 74 -1.87 -16.42 8.61
CA TYR A 74 -1.13 -17.22 9.57
C TYR A 74 -0.15 -18.14 8.81
N VAL A 75 1.13 -18.06 9.16
CA VAL A 75 2.06 -19.15 8.92
C VAL A 75 1.69 -20.17 10.00
N LEU A 76 0.78 -21.09 9.69
CA LEU A 76 0.68 -22.31 10.46
C LEU A 76 1.94 -23.11 10.10
N GLU A 77 2.92 -23.11 11.02
CA GLU A 77 3.96 -24.15 11.03
C GLU A 77 3.34 -25.52 11.28
#